data_AF-A0A973XJD8-F1
#
_entry.id   AF-A0A973XJD8-F1
#
_cell.length_a   1.000
_cell.length_b   1.000
_cell.length_c   1.000
_cell.angle_alpha   90.00
_cell.angle_beta   90.00
_cell.angle_gamma   90.00
#
_symmetry.space_group_name_H-M   'P 1'
#
loop_
_entity.id
_entity.type
_entity.pdbx_description
1 polymer ?
#
loop_
_entity_poly.entity_id
_entity_poly.type
_entity_poly.pdbx_seq_one_letter_code
_entity_poly.pdbx_strand_id
1 'polypeptide(L)'
;MLRLLVFAAAFALSLLPATAAEPVGGERAFSFVALGDMPYTVPADYARFDRLIAAVNRLKPAFSIHVGDTKSGTTACTDEAFKKVLDQFQSFDQPLVYAIGDNEWTDCHRTGSDPRERLARVRSMFFAPPDRSLGRTSMPLESQATVLPGFSTYVENARFAKNDVLFVTLHVVGSNNGFETFDPAAATEYFERNRANLAWLAASFAKARETDARAVVVAFQANLWDIRDSVGTIPPASGFRDTIAAIEREARAYGKPVLVIQGDFHTLEVTGFRDTRMRLVPGVQRLQVMGETEVQAVRVIVDPDMPGVFGFVPLIVPENVSR
;
A
#
# COMPACT_ATOMS: atom_id res chain seq x y z
N MET A 1 -69.42 33.21 -44.23
CA MET A 1 -68.02 33.00 -44.65
C MET A 1 -67.18 32.84 -43.39
N LEU A 2 -66.80 31.60 -43.08
CA LEU A 2 -66.17 31.18 -41.82
C LEU A 2 -64.66 31.49 -41.88
N ARG A 3 -64.15 32.31 -40.95
CA ARG A 3 -62.71 32.61 -40.82
C ARG A 3 -62.04 31.51 -39.98
N LEU A 4 -61.19 30.69 -40.59
CA LEU A 4 -60.30 29.77 -39.90
C LEU A 4 -59.12 30.56 -39.29
N LEU A 5 -58.98 30.53 -37.98
CA LEU A 5 -57.79 30.96 -37.25
C LEU A 5 -56.87 29.75 -37.08
N VAL A 6 -55.73 29.75 -37.78
CA VAL A 6 -54.67 28.75 -37.60
C VAL A 6 -53.77 29.22 -36.46
N PHE A 7 -53.87 28.56 -35.30
CA PHE A 7 -52.90 28.72 -34.21
C PHE A 7 -51.65 27.91 -34.53
N ALA A 8 -50.56 28.58 -34.87
CA ALA A 8 -49.24 27.96 -34.95
C ALA A 8 -48.70 27.77 -33.53
N ALA A 9 -48.69 26.53 -33.05
CA ALA A 9 -48.05 26.17 -31.79
C ALA A 9 -46.52 26.16 -31.99
N ALA A 10 -45.84 27.19 -31.46
CA ALA A 10 -44.39 27.23 -31.39
C ALA A 10 -43.92 26.24 -30.29
N PHE A 11 -43.41 25.09 -30.69
CA PHE A 11 -42.67 24.19 -29.80
C PHE A 11 -41.33 24.85 -29.44
N ALA A 12 -41.25 25.46 -28.26
CA ALA A 12 -39.98 25.82 -27.67
C ALA A 12 -39.27 24.53 -27.23
N LEU A 13 -38.29 24.07 -28.01
CA LEU A 13 -37.33 23.05 -27.54
C LEU A 13 -36.53 23.66 -26.38
N SER A 14 -36.91 23.30 -25.16
CA SER A 14 -36.08 23.50 -23.98
C SER A 14 -34.86 22.58 -24.12
N LEU A 15 -33.76 23.12 -24.63
CA LEU A 15 -32.43 22.50 -24.52
C LEU A 15 -32.10 22.43 -23.03
N LEU A 16 -32.31 21.27 -22.42
CA LEU A 16 -31.74 20.98 -21.10
C LEU A 16 -30.22 21.16 -21.24
N PRO A 17 -29.56 21.96 -20.37
CA PRO A 17 -28.11 22.01 -20.38
C PRO A 17 -27.61 20.59 -20.15
N ALA A 18 -26.84 20.07 -21.10
CA ALA A 18 -26.06 18.87 -20.87
C ALA A 18 -25.26 19.14 -19.59
N THR A 19 -25.55 18.42 -18.51
CA THR A 19 -24.72 18.42 -17.31
C THR A 19 -23.34 18.04 -17.80
N ALA A 20 -22.45 19.03 -17.92
CA ALA A 20 -21.04 18.78 -18.18
C ALA A 20 -20.62 17.77 -17.11
N ALA A 21 -20.11 16.61 -17.54
CA ALA A 21 -19.58 15.62 -16.63
C ALA A 21 -18.64 16.36 -15.67
N GLU A 22 -18.87 16.27 -14.35
CA GLU A 22 -17.95 16.85 -13.39
C GLU A 22 -16.55 16.33 -13.74
N PRO A 23 -15.57 17.22 -14.00
CA PRO A 23 -14.22 16.76 -14.22
C PRO A 23 -13.79 15.98 -12.98
N VAL A 24 -13.55 14.69 -13.14
CA VAL A 24 -13.01 13.87 -12.05
C VAL A 24 -11.53 14.21 -11.95
N GLY A 25 -11.20 15.10 -11.01
CA GLY A 25 -9.83 15.49 -10.69
C GLY A 25 -9.51 16.97 -10.95
N GLY A 26 -9.03 17.68 -9.92
CA GLY A 26 -8.43 19.01 -10.03
C GLY A 26 -7.02 19.00 -10.63
N GLU A 27 -6.41 20.18 -10.77
CA GLU A 27 -5.06 20.33 -11.38
C GLU A 27 -3.95 19.57 -10.64
N ARG A 28 -4.15 19.33 -9.34
CA ARG A 28 -3.22 18.58 -8.49
C ARG A 28 -3.53 17.08 -8.43
N ALA A 29 -4.57 16.62 -9.15
CA ALA A 29 -4.92 15.21 -9.17
C ALA A 29 -3.83 14.38 -9.87
N PHE A 30 -3.60 13.18 -9.34
CA PHE A 30 -2.71 12.18 -9.94
C PHE A 30 -3.22 10.78 -9.62
N SER A 31 -2.57 9.76 -10.18
CA SER A 31 -2.84 8.39 -9.76
C SER A 31 -1.56 7.61 -9.57
N PHE A 32 -1.55 6.71 -8.60
CA PHE A 32 -0.52 5.69 -8.41
C PHE A 32 -1.16 4.31 -8.46
N VAL A 33 -0.35 3.25 -8.53
CA VAL A 33 -0.84 1.87 -8.46
C VAL A 33 -0.40 1.22 -7.15
N ALA A 34 -1.33 0.60 -6.43
CA ALA A 34 -1.06 -0.23 -5.26
C ALA A 34 -1.26 -1.71 -5.62
N LEU A 35 -0.30 -2.55 -5.21
CA LEU A 35 -0.30 -4.00 -5.44
C LEU A 35 0.50 -4.69 -4.31
N GLY A 36 0.43 -6.01 -4.24
CA GLY A 36 1.11 -6.82 -3.21
C GLY A 36 0.82 -8.29 -3.44
N ASP A 37 1.40 -9.16 -2.61
CA ASP A 37 0.99 -10.57 -2.53
C ASP A 37 1.15 -11.34 -3.86
N MET A 38 2.14 -10.95 -4.67
CA MET A 38 2.43 -11.57 -5.95
C MET A 38 3.89 -11.38 -6.36
N PRO A 39 4.46 -12.30 -7.15
CA PRO A 39 3.89 -13.57 -7.63
C PRO A 39 3.84 -14.64 -6.52
N TYR A 40 2.71 -15.33 -6.32
CA TYR A 40 2.55 -16.25 -5.18
C TYR A 40 2.70 -17.73 -5.59
N THR A 41 2.03 -18.13 -6.68
CA THR A 41 2.08 -19.48 -7.27
C THR A 41 3.09 -19.53 -8.41
N VAL A 42 4.36 -19.70 -8.07
CA VAL A 42 5.47 -19.73 -9.04
C VAL A 42 5.71 -21.15 -9.60
N PRO A 43 6.10 -21.31 -10.88
CA PRO A 43 6.46 -20.25 -11.83
C PRO A 43 5.27 -19.65 -12.61
N ALA A 44 4.04 -20.16 -12.43
CA ALA A 44 2.89 -19.74 -13.22
C ALA A 44 2.60 -18.23 -13.11
N ASP A 45 2.75 -17.68 -11.91
CA ASP A 45 2.51 -16.26 -11.64
C ASP A 45 3.57 -15.32 -12.20
N TYR A 46 4.75 -15.81 -12.61
CA TYR A 46 5.76 -14.91 -13.21
C TYR A 46 5.24 -14.24 -14.48
N ALA A 47 4.66 -15.02 -15.40
CA ALA A 47 4.10 -14.47 -16.63
C ALA A 47 2.84 -13.61 -16.38
N ARG A 48 2.04 -13.94 -15.35
CA ARG A 48 0.88 -13.14 -14.94
C ARG A 48 1.30 -11.79 -14.38
N PHE A 49 2.36 -11.78 -13.57
CA PHE A 49 2.92 -10.56 -13.00
C PHE A 49 3.58 -9.71 -14.08
N ASP A 50 4.34 -10.30 -15.02
CA ASP A 50 4.90 -9.57 -16.17
C ASP A 50 3.80 -8.86 -17.00
N ARG A 51 2.64 -9.50 -17.20
CA ARG A 51 1.49 -8.88 -17.86
C ARG A 51 0.89 -7.72 -17.07
N LEU A 52 0.79 -7.87 -15.74
CA LEU A 52 0.33 -6.79 -14.86
C LEU A 52 1.28 -5.60 -14.88
N ILE A 53 2.59 -5.82 -14.82
CA ILE A 53 3.59 -4.74 -14.94
C ILE A 53 3.45 -4.04 -16.28
N ALA A 54 3.28 -4.79 -17.38
CA ALA A 54 3.03 -4.18 -18.69
C ALA A 54 1.73 -3.35 -18.73
N ALA A 55 0.69 -3.77 -18.02
CA ALA A 55 -0.55 -2.99 -17.89
C ALA A 55 -0.34 -1.70 -17.09
N VAL A 56 0.40 -1.78 -15.98
CA VAL A 56 0.79 -0.61 -15.16
C VAL A 56 1.63 0.37 -15.98
N ASN A 57 2.62 -0.11 -16.72
CA ASN A 57 3.48 0.72 -17.57
C ASN A 57 2.67 1.47 -18.64
N ARG A 58 1.61 0.85 -19.20
CA ARG A 58 0.68 1.53 -20.13
C ARG A 58 -0.16 2.62 -19.47
N LEU A 59 -0.54 2.46 -18.20
CA LEU A 59 -1.28 3.48 -17.45
C LEU A 59 -0.44 4.73 -17.14
N LYS A 60 0.89 4.58 -17.09
CA LYS A 60 1.84 5.64 -16.72
C LYS A 60 1.47 6.36 -15.41
N PRO A 61 1.30 5.62 -14.29
CA PRO A 61 1.02 6.24 -13.00
C PRO A 61 2.20 7.12 -12.55
N ALA A 62 1.98 7.99 -11.55
CA ALA A 62 3.07 8.79 -10.98
C ALA A 62 4.18 7.90 -10.36
N PHE A 63 3.77 6.79 -9.75
CA PHE A 63 4.60 5.74 -9.17
C PHE A 63 3.70 4.52 -8.85
N SER A 64 4.31 3.46 -8.34
CA SER A 64 3.62 2.28 -7.80
C SER A 64 4.12 1.96 -6.39
N ILE A 65 3.27 1.31 -5.58
CA ILE A 65 3.61 0.79 -4.25
C ILE A 65 3.32 -0.72 -4.23
N HIS A 66 4.33 -1.53 -3.98
CA HIS A 66 4.18 -2.96 -3.70
C HIS A 66 4.24 -3.20 -2.18
N VAL A 67 3.19 -3.73 -1.56
CA VAL A 67 3.06 -3.78 -0.10
C VAL A 67 3.78 -4.94 0.58
N GLY A 68 4.21 -5.97 -0.15
CA GLY A 68 4.95 -7.12 0.39
C GLY A 68 4.52 -8.42 -0.27
N ASP A 69 5.06 -9.55 0.19
CA ASP A 69 4.68 -10.91 -0.24
C ASP A 69 4.88 -11.18 -1.74
N THR A 70 6.12 -11.01 -2.16
CA THR A 70 6.67 -11.29 -3.49
C THR A 70 6.87 -12.78 -3.80
N LYS A 71 6.45 -13.66 -2.89
CA LYS A 71 6.39 -15.12 -3.05
C LYS A 71 5.41 -15.71 -2.04
N SER A 72 5.07 -16.99 -2.17
CA SER A 72 4.36 -17.72 -1.11
C SER A 72 5.26 -18.03 0.09
N GLY A 73 4.65 -18.26 1.25
CA GLY A 73 5.36 -18.72 2.46
C GLY A 73 6.02 -20.10 2.32
N THR A 74 5.64 -20.89 1.32
CA THR A 74 6.21 -22.22 1.03
C THR A 74 7.23 -22.21 -0.11
N THR A 75 7.36 -21.09 -0.83
CA THR A 75 8.39 -20.93 -1.86
C THR A 75 9.74 -20.71 -1.20
N ALA A 76 10.76 -21.45 -1.66
CA ALA A 76 12.12 -21.37 -1.13
C ALA A 76 12.68 -19.95 -1.19
N CYS A 77 13.28 -19.49 -0.10
CA CYS A 77 13.88 -18.16 0.02
C CYS A 77 15.29 -18.07 -0.57
N THR A 78 15.46 -18.47 -1.83
CA THR A 78 16.77 -18.43 -2.48
C THR A 78 17.08 -17.04 -3.02
N ASP A 79 18.37 -16.77 -3.20
CA ASP A 79 18.84 -15.53 -3.83
C ASP A 79 18.31 -15.40 -5.27
N GLU A 80 18.14 -16.52 -5.98
CA GLU A 80 17.57 -16.55 -7.32
C GLU A 80 16.10 -16.15 -7.33
N ALA A 81 15.31 -16.58 -6.32
CA ALA A 81 13.92 -16.17 -6.19
C ALA A 81 13.82 -14.66 -5.96
N PHE A 82 14.62 -14.11 -5.03
CA PHE A 82 14.70 -12.67 -4.81
C PHE A 82 15.18 -11.91 -6.05
N LYS A 83 16.18 -12.44 -6.76
CA LYS A 83 16.69 -11.84 -7.99
C LYS A 83 15.63 -11.80 -9.09
N LYS A 84 14.85 -12.87 -9.24
CA LYS A 84 13.75 -12.94 -10.22
C LYS A 84 12.70 -11.85 -9.95
N VAL A 85 12.28 -11.68 -8.69
CA VAL A 85 11.36 -10.62 -8.29
C VAL A 85 11.98 -9.24 -8.51
N LEU A 86 13.25 -9.04 -8.12
CA LEU A 86 13.95 -7.78 -8.32
C LEU A 86 14.02 -7.40 -9.81
N ASP A 87 14.25 -8.37 -10.70
CA ASP A 87 14.24 -8.13 -12.14
C ASP A 87 12.86 -7.71 -12.65
N GLN A 88 11.78 -8.29 -12.11
CA GLN A 88 10.41 -7.85 -12.41
C GLN A 88 10.16 -6.43 -11.87
N PHE A 89 10.58 -6.12 -10.64
CA PHE A 89 10.46 -4.79 -10.05
C PHE A 89 11.24 -3.74 -10.85
N GLN A 90 12.40 -4.09 -11.41
CA GLN A 90 13.18 -3.22 -12.29
C GLN A 90 12.60 -3.10 -13.72
N SER A 91 11.51 -3.80 -14.03
CA SER A 91 10.81 -3.68 -15.31
C SER A 91 9.63 -2.68 -15.29
N PHE A 92 9.28 -2.14 -14.13
CA PHE A 92 8.38 -0.97 -14.04
C PHE A 92 9.05 0.24 -14.71
N ASP A 93 8.32 0.92 -15.60
CA ASP A 93 8.84 2.11 -16.29
C ASP A 93 8.87 3.33 -15.35
N GLN A 94 7.89 3.43 -14.45
CA GLN A 94 7.77 4.47 -13.41
C GLN A 94 8.31 3.98 -12.06
N PRO A 95 8.57 4.88 -11.09
CA PRO A 95 9.08 4.52 -9.77
C PRO A 95 8.25 3.44 -9.08
N LEU A 96 8.92 2.46 -8.47
CA LEU A 96 8.31 1.46 -7.60
C LEU A 96 8.86 1.60 -6.17
N VAL A 97 7.96 1.83 -5.22
CA VAL A 97 8.27 1.77 -3.78
C VAL A 97 7.82 0.43 -3.23
N TYR A 98 8.66 -0.17 -2.40
CA TYR A 98 8.46 -1.53 -1.91
C TYR A 98 8.44 -1.54 -0.38
N ALA A 99 7.43 -2.20 0.21
CA ALA A 99 7.40 -2.60 1.61
C ALA A 99 7.58 -4.12 1.70
N ILE A 100 8.25 -4.59 2.75
CA ILE A 100 8.54 -6.01 2.97
C ILE A 100 7.34 -6.69 3.63
N GLY A 101 6.99 -7.89 3.18
CA GLY A 101 6.05 -8.82 3.79
C GLY A 101 6.73 -9.95 4.55
N ASP A 102 5.95 -10.88 5.09
CA ASP A 102 6.45 -11.99 5.90
C ASP A 102 7.08 -13.08 5.04
N ASN A 103 6.52 -13.30 3.84
CA ASN A 103 6.99 -14.35 2.97
C ASN A 103 8.46 -14.15 2.57
N GLU A 104 8.94 -12.92 2.45
CA GLU A 104 10.35 -12.66 2.11
C GLU A 104 11.37 -13.15 3.14
N TRP A 105 10.98 -13.33 4.41
CA TRP A 105 11.96 -13.56 5.47
C TRP A 105 11.42 -14.32 6.67
N THR A 106 10.38 -13.85 7.39
CA THR A 106 9.90 -14.54 8.61
C THR A 106 9.50 -15.97 8.27
N ASP A 107 8.79 -16.18 7.17
CA ASP A 107 8.31 -17.47 6.70
C ASP A 107 9.39 -18.35 6.08
N CYS A 108 10.60 -17.82 5.87
CA CYS A 108 11.70 -18.59 5.28
C CYS A 108 12.14 -19.79 6.13
N HIS A 109 11.85 -19.77 7.44
CA HIS A 109 12.05 -20.92 8.32
C HIS A 109 11.29 -22.16 7.82
N ARG A 110 10.12 -21.98 7.18
CA ARG A 110 9.29 -23.07 6.61
C ARG A 110 10.00 -23.85 5.50
N THR A 111 11.01 -23.22 4.89
CA THR A 111 11.83 -23.80 3.81
C THR A 111 13.29 -24.03 4.24
N GLY A 112 13.57 -23.93 5.54
CA GLY A 112 14.89 -24.24 6.12
C GLY A 112 15.93 -23.13 6.06
N SER A 113 15.55 -21.89 5.70
CA SER A 113 16.46 -20.73 5.72
C SER A 113 16.33 -19.94 7.03
N ASP A 114 17.39 -19.27 7.48
CA ASP A 114 17.32 -18.38 8.65
C ASP A 114 16.60 -17.07 8.28
N PRO A 115 15.48 -16.73 8.95
CA PRO A 115 14.73 -15.50 8.66
C PRO A 115 15.53 -14.21 8.73
N ARG A 116 16.43 -14.05 9.70
CA ARG A 116 17.20 -12.81 9.91
C ARG A 116 18.26 -12.64 8.84
N GLU A 117 18.88 -13.74 8.43
CA GLU A 117 19.82 -13.74 7.32
C GLU A 117 19.08 -13.42 6.00
N ARG A 118 17.90 -14.00 5.76
CA ARG A 118 17.06 -13.65 4.60
C ARG A 118 16.60 -12.19 4.62
N LEU A 119 16.22 -11.64 5.78
CA LEU A 119 15.90 -10.22 5.92
C LEU A 119 17.09 -9.32 5.57
N ALA A 120 18.29 -9.64 6.05
CA ALA A 120 19.51 -8.92 5.69
C ALA A 120 19.75 -8.98 4.17
N ARG A 121 19.49 -10.14 3.55
CA ARG A 121 19.60 -10.31 2.10
C ARG A 121 18.61 -9.44 1.34
N VAL A 122 17.33 -9.43 1.72
CA VAL A 122 16.28 -8.59 1.14
C VAL A 122 16.64 -7.11 1.25
N ARG A 123 17.07 -6.64 2.43
CA ARG A 123 17.56 -5.27 2.65
C ARG A 123 18.69 -4.91 1.67
N SER A 124 19.68 -5.80 1.53
CA SER A 124 20.83 -5.56 0.64
C SER A 124 20.47 -5.49 -0.85
N MET A 125 19.48 -6.27 -1.28
CA MET A 125 19.14 -6.41 -2.70
C MET A 125 18.14 -5.34 -3.18
N PHE A 126 17.16 -5.00 -2.34
CA PHE A 126 16.02 -4.17 -2.76
C PHE A 126 16.12 -2.71 -2.28
N PHE A 127 16.97 -2.41 -1.29
CA PHE A 127 17.00 -1.10 -0.63
C PHE A 127 18.39 -0.46 -0.63
N ALA A 128 19.27 -0.88 -1.55
CA ALA A 128 20.59 -0.29 -1.72
C ALA A 128 20.69 0.46 -3.07
N PRO A 129 20.87 1.80 -3.09
CA PRO A 129 20.90 2.71 -1.94
C PRO A 129 19.48 2.98 -1.37
N PRO A 130 19.35 3.31 -0.07
CA PRO A 130 18.04 3.39 0.59
C PRO A 130 17.25 4.68 0.30
N ASP A 131 17.90 5.67 -0.31
CA ASP A 131 17.33 6.98 -0.64
C ASP A 131 16.73 7.03 -2.06
N ARG A 132 16.52 5.88 -2.71
CA ARG A 132 15.95 5.78 -4.07
C ARG A 132 14.94 4.64 -4.17
N SER A 133 13.91 4.87 -4.98
CA SER A 133 12.95 3.82 -5.35
C SER A 133 13.53 2.85 -6.39
N LEU A 134 12.87 1.71 -6.55
CA LEU A 134 13.07 0.76 -7.64
C LEU A 134 12.40 1.25 -8.94
N GLY A 135 12.53 0.45 -10.01
CA GLY A 135 12.01 0.73 -11.34
C GLY A 135 13.05 1.37 -12.25
N ARG A 136 12.80 1.36 -13.57
CA ARG A 136 13.69 1.95 -14.58
C ARG A 136 13.90 3.45 -14.35
N THR A 137 12.83 4.13 -13.94
CA THR A 137 12.89 5.51 -13.47
C THR A 137 12.79 5.50 -11.95
N SER A 138 13.89 5.81 -11.26
CA SER A 138 13.89 5.96 -9.80
C SER A 138 13.42 7.37 -9.38
N MET A 139 12.83 7.50 -8.20
CA MET A 139 12.62 8.78 -7.52
C MET A 139 13.36 8.84 -6.18
N PRO A 140 13.72 10.04 -5.68
CA PRO A 140 14.34 10.20 -4.37
C PRO A 140 13.36 9.85 -3.25
N LEU A 141 13.87 9.24 -2.18
CA LEU A 141 13.15 8.86 -0.98
C LEU A 141 13.88 9.40 0.26
N GLU A 142 13.12 9.74 1.29
CA GLU A 142 13.66 9.91 2.64
C GLU A 142 13.63 8.54 3.35
N SER A 143 14.79 7.92 3.55
CA SER A 143 14.92 6.67 4.31
C SER A 143 14.92 6.92 5.82
N GLN A 144 14.25 6.06 6.59
CA GLN A 144 14.35 6.04 8.04
C GLN A 144 15.80 5.94 8.51
N ALA A 145 16.59 5.10 7.85
CA ALA A 145 17.99 4.86 8.22
C ALA A 145 18.84 6.15 8.19
N THR A 146 18.49 7.08 7.31
CA THR A 146 19.19 8.37 7.17
C THR A 146 18.58 9.46 8.04
N VAL A 147 17.25 9.54 8.11
CA VAL A 147 16.53 10.61 8.83
C VAL A 147 16.56 10.41 10.34
N LEU A 148 16.55 9.16 10.81
CA LEU A 148 16.61 8.81 12.23
C LEU A 148 17.86 7.97 12.52
N PRO A 149 19.02 8.59 12.81
CA PRO A 149 20.30 7.87 12.96
C PRO A 149 20.30 6.75 14.01
N GLY A 150 19.44 6.83 15.03
CA GLY A 150 19.24 5.76 16.02
C GLY A 150 18.55 4.50 15.47
N PHE A 151 18.07 4.54 14.23
CA PHE A 151 17.41 3.46 13.51
C PHE A 151 18.07 3.20 12.14
N SER A 152 19.39 3.41 12.04
CA SER A 152 20.17 3.25 10.79
C SER A 152 20.13 1.85 10.15
N THR A 153 19.76 0.82 10.90
CA THR A 153 19.56 -0.55 10.39
C THR A 153 18.33 -0.71 9.51
N TYR A 154 17.33 0.19 9.65
CA TYR A 154 16.02 0.06 9.02
C TYR A 154 15.98 0.86 7.71
N VAL A 155 16.55 0.26 6.67
CA VAL A 155 16.70 0.86 5.33
C VAL A 155 15.43 0.80 4.49
N GLU A 156 14.52 -0.12 4.82
CA GLU A 156 13.32 -0.45 4.07
C GLU A 156 12.15 0.54 4.28
N ASN A 157 12.17 1.26 5.40
CA ASN A 157 11.18 2.27 5.70
C ASN A 157 11.55 3.58 5.00
N ALA A 158 10.63 4.09 4.19
CA ALA A 158 10.83 5.29 3.41
C ALA A 158 9.60 6.20 3.47
N ARG A 159 9.80 7.47 3.11
CA ARG A 159 8.72 8.42 2.88
C ARG A 159 9.07 9.38 1.75
N PHE A 160 8.05 9.91 1.10
CA PHE A 160 8.18 10.89 0.02
C PHE A 160 6.87 11.67 -0.13
N ALA A 161 6.90 12.81 -0.82
CA ALA A 161 5.72 13.64 -1.03
C ALA A 161 5.39 13.77 -2.51
N LYS A 162 4.09 13.80 -2.83
CA LYS A 162 3.59 14.11 -4.17
C LYS A 162 2.33 14.96 -4.05
N ASN A 163 2.37 16.15 -4.67
CA ASN A 163 1.25 17.10 -4.71
C ASN A 163 0.60 17.29 -3.31
N ASP A 164 1.42 17.60 -2.30
CA ASP A 164 1.04 17.79 -0.89
C ASP A 164 0.42 16.57 -0.19
N VAL A 165 0.59 15.36 -0.73
CA VAL A 165 0.27 14.11 -0.04
C VAL A 165 1.57 13.42 0.38
N LEU A 166 1.67 13.05 1.65
CA LEU A 166 2.84 12.34 2.18
C LEU A 166 2.59 10.83 2.14
N PHE A 167 3.54 10.09 1.58
CA PHE A 167 3.52 8.63 1.49
C PHE A 167 4.57 8.05 2.41
N VAL A 168 4.23 7.00 3.15
CA VAL A 168 5.09 6.37 4.16
C VAL A 168 4.97 4.86 4.04
N THR A 169 6.10 4.16 3.93
CA THR A 169 6.14 2.70 4.11
C THR A 169 6.51 2.35 5.54
N LEU A 170 5.91 1.27 6.05
CA LEU A 170 6.29 0.63 7.30
C LEU A 170 6.62 -0.84 7.03
N HIS A 171 7.60 -1.37 7.73
CA HIS A 171 7.91 -2.79 7.71
C HIS A 171 7.07 -3.48 8.78
N VAL A 172 5.79 -3.74 8.48
CA VAL A 172 4.84 -4.44 9.35
C VAL A 172 4.29 -5.64 8.57
N VAL A 173 4.49 -6.85 9.09
CA VAL A 173 4.34 -8.12 8.33
C VAL A 173 3.38 -9.11 8.98
N GLY A 174 2.86 -10.05 8.21
CA GLY A 174 2.09 -11.19 8.69
C GLY A 174 2.98 -12.25 9.36
N SER A 175 2.40 -13.29 9.95
CA SER A 175 1.33 -13.12 10.92
C SER A 175 1.90 -12.50 12.22
N ASN A 176 1.05 -11.82 13.00
CA ASN A 176 1.41 -11.20 14.29
C ASN A 176 2.64 -10.26 14.29
N ASN A 177 2.98 -9.64 13.16
CA ASN A 177 4.17 -8.80 13.02
C ASN A 177 5.48 -9.55 13.28
N GLY A 178 5.52 -10.87 13.05
CA GLY A 178 6.66 -11.72 13.37
C GLY A 178 6.92 -11.88 14.87
N PHE A 179 6.00 -11.43 15.74
CA PHE A 179 6.14 -11.58 17.17
C PHE A 179 5.84 -13.01 17.61
N GLU A 180 6.90 -13.75 17.96
CA GLU A 180 6.82 -15.12 18.47
C GLU A 180 7.43 -15.25 19.86
N THR A 181 6.62 -15.65 20.84
CA THR A 181 7.03 -15.69 22.25
C THR A 181 7.93 -16.88 22.59
N PHE A 182 7.93 -17.91 21.75
CA PHE A 182 8.74 -19.12 21.93
C PHE A 182 10.08 -19.08 21.19
N ASP A 183 10.32 -18.06 20.36
CA ASP A 183 11.62 -17.77 19.75
C ASP A 183 12.14 -16.42 20.27
N PRO A 184 13.08 -16.42 21.23
CA PRO A 184 13.65 -15.18 21.78
C PRO A 184 14.28 -14.27 20.72
N ALA A 185 14.87 -14.83 19.65
CA ALA A 185 15.48 -14.04 18.59
C ALA A 185 14.42 -13.33 17.73
N ALA A 186 13.31 -14.02 17.41
CA ALA A 186 12.17 -13.42 16.74
C ALA A 186 11.51 -12.33 17.60
N ALA A 187 11.35 -12.57 18.91
CA ALA A 187 10.82 -11.57 19.83
C ALA A 187 11.70 -10.31 19.90
N THR A 188 13.03 -10.45 20.00
CA THR A 188 13.96 -9.32 19.98
C THR A 188 13.88 -8.55 18.66
N GLU A 189 13.89 -9.23 17.52
CA GLU A 189 13.73 -8.60 16.20
C GLU A 189 12.45 -7.76 16.17
N TYR A 190 11.32 -8.36 16.57
CA TYR A 190 10.02 -7.68 16.56
C TYR A 190 10.04 -6.40 17.40
N PHE A 191 10.52 -6.47 18.65
CA PHE A 191 10.50 -5.29 19.53
C PHE A 191 11.39 -4.16 19.01
N GLU A 192 12.56 -4.48 18.45
CA GLU A 192 13.45 -3.47 17.88
C GLU A 192 12.86 -2.85 16.60
N ARG A 193 12.33 -3.67 15.69
CA ARG A 193 11.70 -3.22 14.44
C ARG A 193 10.43 -2.43 14.71
N ASN A 194 9.58 -2.89 15.62
CA ASN A 194 8.36 -2.18 15.97
C ASN A 194 8.69 -0.82 16.61
N ARG A 195 9.69 -0.74 17.49
CA ARG A 195 10.18 0.56 18.02
C ARG A 195 10.62 1.50 16.89
N ALA A 196 11.31 0.99 15.87
CA ALA A 196 11.68 1.77 14.69
C ALA A 196 10.46 2.23 13.90
N ASN A 197 9.51 1.34 13.57
CA ASN A 197 8.29 1.69 12.85
C ASN A 197 7.47 2.77 13.56
N LEU A 198 7.29 2.65 14.88
CA LEU A 198 6.52 3.61 15.67
C LEU A 198 7.18 5.00 15.68
N ALA A 199 8.51 5.05 15.78
CA ALA A 199 9.26 6.29 15.68
C ALA A 199 9.18 6.91 14.27
N TRP A 200 9.24 6.08 13.23
CA TRP A 200 9.11 6.54 11.84
C TRP A 200 7.72 7.09 11.53
N LEU A 201 6.67 6.41 12.00
CA LEU A 201 5.29 6.84 11.85
C LEU A 201 5.07 8.19 12.52
N ALA A 202 5.50 8.34 13.78
CA ALA A 202 5.38 9.60 14.51
C ALA A 202 6.15 10.74 13.81
N ALA A 203 7.39 10.48 13.37
CA ALA A 203 8.20 11.47 12.64
C ALA A 203 7.57 11.87 11.29
N SER A 204 6.88 10.93 10.62
CA SER A 204 6.21 11.19 9.35
C SER A 204 4.94 12.01 9.52
N PHE A 205 4.13 11.72 10.52
CA PHE A 205 2.97 12.56 10.85
C PHE A 205 3.37 13.94 11.39
N ALA A 206 4.51 14.06 12.09
CA ALA A 206 5.08 15.35 12.44
C ALA A 206 5.44 16.17 11.19
N LYS A 207 6.14 15.56 10.22
CA LYS A 207 6.43 16.21 8.93
C LYS A 207 5.16 16.58 8.17
N ALA A 208 4.14 15.71 8.16
CA ALA A 208 2.87 15.99 7.50
C ALA A 208 2.17 17.23 8.08
N ARG A 209 2.24 17.43 9.41
CA ARG A 209 1.74 18.64 10.07
C ARG A 209 2.60 19.87 9.76
N GLU A 210 3.91 19.74 9.82
CA GLU A 210 4.87 20.82 9.53
C GLU A 210 4.73 21.34 8.09
N THR A 211 4.53 20.44 7.14
CA THR A 211 4.39 20.76 5.71
C THR A 211 2.94 21.06 5.29
N ASP A 212 2.01 21.08 6.24
CA ASP A 212 0.56 21.21 5.99
C ASP A 212 0.02 20.25 4.92
N ALA A 213 0.58 19.03 4.84
CA ALA A 213 0.17 18.01 3.88
C ALA A 213 -1.36 17.84 3.91
N ARG A 214 -1.96 17.62 2.75
CA ARG A 214 -3.41 17.46 2.56
C ARG A 214 -3.91 16.09 2.95
N ALA A 215 -3.06 15.07 2.82
CA ALA A 215 -3.34 13.72 3.29
C ALA A 215 -2.04 12.94 3.56
N VAL A 216 -2.19 11.81 4.27
CA VAL A 216 -1.11 10.84 4.50
C VAL A 216 -1.53 9.46 3.96
N VAL A 217 -0.62 8.77 3.30
CA VAL A 217 -0.76 7.36 2.91
C VAL A 217 0.27 6.53 3.68
N VAL A 218 -0.19 5.50 4.38
CA VAL A 218 0.65 4.54 5.11
C VAL A 218 0.51 3.17 4.44
N ALA A 219 1.62 2.55 4.04
CA ALA A 219 1.61 1.27 3.34
C ALA A 219 2.50 0.23 4.04
N PHE A 220 2.00 -0.98 4.22
CA PHE A 220 2.70 -2.13 4.80
C PHE A 220 1.98 -3.43 4.39
N GLN A 221 2.53 -4.61 4.65
CA GLN A 221 1.93 -5.87 4.20
C GLN A 221 0.75 -6.30 5.08
N ALA A 222 0.93 -6.36 6.40
CA ALA A 222 0.07 -7.14 7.30
C ALA A 222 -1.41 -6.76 7.33
N ASN A 223 -2.29 -7.75 7.55
CA ASN A 223 -3.63 -7.49 8.06
C ASN A 223 -3.64 -7.37 9.59
N LEU A 224 -3.82 -6.16 10.10
CA LEU A 224 -3.71 -5.87 11.54
C LEU A 224 -4.78 -6.50 12.45
N TRP A 225 -5.84 -7.12 11.88
CA TRP A 225 -6.93 -7.72 12.65
C TRP A 225 -7.08 -9.23 12.43
N ASP A 226 -6.02 -9.89 11.95
CA ASP A 226 -5.90 -11.35 11.80
C ASP A 226 -6.06 -12.09 13.14
N ILE A 227 -5.61 -11.50 14.24
CA ILE A 227 -5.64 -12.06 15.59
C ILE A 227 -6.63 -11.27 16.47
N ARG A 228 -7.60 -11.98 17.05
CA ARG A 228 -8.64 -11.43 17.92
C ARG A 228 -8.85 -12.27 19.17
N ASP A 229 -9.25 -11.62 20.27
CA ASP A 229 -9.67 -12.30 21.49
C ASP A 229 -11.12 -12.83 21.41
N SER A 230 -11.58 -13.46 22.49
CA SER A 230 -12.92 -14.05 22.59
C SER A 230 -14.07 -13.04 22.52
N VAL A 231 -13.80 -11.75 22.75
CA VAL A 231 -14.79 -10.66 22.64
C VAL A 231 -14.63 -9.88 21.32
N GLY A 232 -13.76 -10.34 20.42
CA GLY A 232 -13.56 -9.82 19.08
C GLY A 232 -12.65 -8.60 18.99
N THR A 233 -11.92 -8.25 20.06
CA THR A 233 -10.97 -7.13 20.10
C THR A 233 -9.53 -7.58 19.89
N ILE A 234 -8.60 -6.62 19.72
CA ILE A 234 -7.19 -6.93 19.55
C ILE A 234 -6.58 -7.32 20.90
N PRO A 235 -6.02 -8.54 21.06
CA PRO A 235 -5.45 -8.99 22.32
C PRO A 235 -4.33 -8.05 22.80
N PRO A 236 -4.18 -7.84 24.12
CA PRO A 236 -3.07 -7.06 24.68
C PRO A 236 -1.69 -7.53 24.24
N ALA A 237 -1.53 -8.83 23.98
CA ALA A 237 -0.26 -9.45 23.57
C ALA A 237 -0.07 -9.51 22.04
N SER A 238 -0.98 -8.96 21.23
CA SER A 238 -0.82 -8.95 19.77
C SER A 238 0.34 -8.03 19.35
N GLY A 239 1.17 -8.51 18.42
CA GLY A 239 2.26 -7.75 17.80
C GLY A 239 1.78 -6.58 16.92
N PHE A 240 0.48 -6.50 16.63
CA PHE A 240 -0.12 -5.40 15.88
C PHE A 240 -0.70 -4.30 16.75
N ARG A 241 -0.90 -4.56 18.06
CA ARG A 241 -1.66 -3.67 18.93
C ARG A 241 -1.05 -2.25 18.98
N ASP A 242 0.27 -2.15 19.10
CA ASP A 242 0.96 -0.86 19.17
C ASP A 242 0.92 -0.12 17.84
N THR A 243 1.01 -0.84 16.71
CA THR A 243 0.87 -0.25 15.37
C THR A 243 -0.53 0.35 15.18
N ILE A 244 -1.58 -0.39 15.53
CA ILE A 244 -2.97 0.09 15.44
C ILE A 244 -3.17 1.33 16.32
N ALA A 245 -2.70 1.28 17.57
CA ALA A 245 -2.82 2.39 18.51
C ALA A 245 -2.04 3.63 18.05
N ALA A 246 -0.88 3.44 17.40
CA ALA A 246 -0.11 4.54 16.87
C ALA A 246 -0.76 5.17 15.63
N ILE A 247 -1.26 4.36 14.68
CA ILE A 247 -2.02 4.89 13.53
C ILE A 247 -3.24 5.67 14.01
N GLU A 248 -4.01 5.13 14.96
CA GLU A 248 -5.16 5.85 15.53
C GLU A 248 -4.73 7.20 16.15
N ARG A 249 -3.71 7.18 17.01
CA ARG A 249 -3.24 8.38 17.71
C ARG A 249 -2.76 9.45 16.72
N GLU A 250 -1.91 9.07 15.77
CA GLU A 250 -1.34 10.01 14.81
C GLU A 250 -2.41 10.56 13.85
N ALA A 251 -3.33 9.71 13.38
CA ALA A 251 -4.42 10.15 12.51
C ALA A 251 -5.37 11.14 13.22
N ARG A 252 -5.74 10.87 14.48
CA ARG A 252 -6.56 11.79 15.28
C ARG A 252 -5.87 13.14 15.51
N ALA A 253 -4.57 13.12 15.78
CA ALA A 253 -3.78 14.34 15.96
C ALA A 253 -3.57 15.11 14.64
N TYR A 254 -3.54 14.41 13.50
CA TYR A 254 -3.38 15.01 12.18
C TYR A 254 -4.67 15.67 11.67
N GLY A 255 -5.83 15.08 11.93
CA GLY A 255 -7.14 15.67 11.66
C GLY A 255 -7.50 15.83 10.17
N LYS A 256 -6.69 15.27 9.26
CA LYS A 256 -6.89 15.26 7.80
C LYS A 256 -6.94 13.83 7.27
N PRO A 257 -7.36 13.61 6.01
CA PRO A 257 -7.51 12.27 5.44
C PRO A 257 -6.24 11.41 5.53
N VAL A 258 -6.42 10.16 5.93
CA VAL A 258 -5.37 9.12 5.95
C VAL A 258 -5.86 7.90 5.18
N LEU A 259 -4.98 7.33 4.35
CA LEU A 259 -5.20 6.03 3.71
C LEU A 259 -4.18 5.03 4.25
N VAL A 260 -4.65 3.88 4.72
CA VAL A 260 -3.83 2.72 5.06
C VAL A 260 -3.96 1.69 3.93
N ILE A 261 -2.85 1.29 3.33
CA ILE A 261 -2.79 0.28 2.27
C ILE A 261 -2.12 -0.97 2.82
N GLN A 262 -2.78 -2.12 2.66
CA GLN A 262 -2.29 -3.43 3.11
C GLN A 262 -2.52 -4.54 2.09
N GLY A 263 -1.88 -5.69 2.33
CA GLY A 263 -2.00 -6.94 1.58
C GLY A 263 -2.52 -8.08 2.47
N ASP A 264 -1.80 -9.20 2.52
CA ASP A 264 -1.93 -10.35 3.43
C ASP A 264 -3.16 -11.24 3.16
N PHE A 265 -4.36 -10.66 3.07
CA PHE A 265 -5.61 -11.42 2.86
C PHE A 265 -5.98 -11.58 1.38
N HIS A 266 -5.12 -11.13 0.47
CA HIS A 266 -5.14 -11.36 -0.98
C HIS A 266 -6.41 -10.91 -1.75
N THR A 267 -7.33 -10.21 -1.09
CA THR A 267 -8.64 -9.85 -1.63
C THR A 267 -8.88 -8.35 -1.53
N LEU A 268 -9.47 -7.77 -2.59
CA LEU A 268 -9.78 -6.34 -2.62
C LEU A 268 -10.83 -5.98 -1.56
N GLU A 269 -10.45 -5.12 -0.62
CA GLU A 269 -11.38 -4.52 0.32
C GLU A 269 -11.12 -3.01 0.47
N VAL A 270 -12.18 -2.20 0.42
CA VAL A 270 -12.13 -0.78 0.76
C VAL A 270 -13.07 -0.53 1.93
N THR A 271 -12.50 -0.22 3.09
CA THR A 271 -13.25 -0.06 4.35
C THR A 271 -12.73 1.15 5.14
N GLY A 272 -13.35 1.46 6.28
CA GLY A 272 -12.69 2.30 7.29
C GLY A 272 -11.66 1.49 8.10
N PHE A 273 -10.65 2.18 8.63
CA PHE A 273 -9.68 1.59 9.56
C PHE A 273 -10.29 1.44 10.96
N ARG A 274 -9.93 0.37 11.68
CA ARG A 274 -10.47 0.07 13.02
C ARG A 274 -9.40 0.11 14.11
N ASP A 275 -9.74 0.69 15.26
CA ASP A 275 -8.88 0.73 16.43
C ASP A 275 -8.75 -0.64 17.13
N THR A 276 -8.00 -0.68 18.23
CA THR A 276 -7.78 -1.90 19.04
C THR A 276 -9.07 -2.48 19.65
N ARG A 277 -10.15 -1.70 19.69
CA ARG A 277 -11.50 -2.11 20.15
C ARG A 277 -12.46 -2.32 18.98
N MET A 278 -11.94 -2.43 17.76
CA MET A 278 -12.68 -2.61 16.51
C MET A 278 -13.61 -1.45 16.11
N ARG A 279 -13.48 -0.27 16.71
CA ARG A 279 -14.26 0.92 16.36
C ARG A 279 -13.62 1.63 15.18
N LEU A 280 -14.43 2.24 14.32
CA LEU A 280 -13.90 3.02 13.20
C LEU A 280 -13.09 4.22 13.70
N VAL A 281 -11.93 4.44 13.10
CA VAL A 281 -11.11 5.64 13.31
C VAL A 281 -11.55 6.69 12.29
N PRO A 282 -12.13 7.83 12.72
CA PRO A 282 -12.60 8.87 11.80
C PRO A 282 -11.47 9.40 10.91
N GLY A 283 -11.77 9.62 9.62
CA GLY A 283 -10.82 10.17 8.65
C GLY A 283 -9.79 9.18 8.11
N VAL A 284 -9.83 7.90 8.53
CA VAL A 284 -8.89 6.87 8.07
C VAL A 284 -9.60 5.82 7.22
N GLN A 285 -9.23 5.77 5.95
CA GLN A 285 -9.65 4.73 5.01
C GLN A 285 -8.62 3.59 4.99
N ARG A 286 -9.08 2.38 4.69
CA ARG A 286 -8.25 1.20 4.47
C ARG A 286 -8.49 0.66 3.07
N LEU A 287 -7.41 0.39 2.36
CA LEU A 287 -7.38 -0.37 1.11
C LEU A 287 -6.60 -1.67 1.36
N GLN A 288 -7.23 -2.81 1.14
CA GLN A 288 -6.53 -4.08 0.96
C GLN A 288 -6.40 -4.38 -0.53
N VAL A 289 -5.19 -4.69 -0.99
CA VAL A 289 -4.93 -4.99 -2.40
C VAL A 289 -5.28 -6.45 -2.73
N MET A 290 -5.45 -6.71 -4.02
CA MET A 290 -5.60 -8.07 -4.56
C MET A 290 -4.26 -8.79 -4.53
N GLY A 291 -4.30 -10.12 -4.40
CA GLY A 291 -3.11 -10.94 -4.24
C GLY A 291 -3.31 -12.37 -4.73
N GLU A 292 -2.27 -13.19 -4.56
CA GLU A 292 -2.26 -14.64 -4.76
C GLU A 292 -2.97 -15.09 -6.06
N THR A 293 -4.23 -15.51 -5.96
CA THR A 293 -4.94 -16.09 -7.10
C THR A 293 -5.42 -15.07 -8.12
N GLU A 294 -5.48 -13.79 -7.77
CA GLU A 294 -6.00 -12.73 -8.66
C GLU A 294 -4.89 -12.16 -9.57
N VAL A 295 -3.69 -11.90 -9.03
CA VAL A 295 -2.56 -11.21 -9.70
C VAL A 295 -3.05 -9.97 -10.46
N GLN A 296 -3.63 -9.04 -9.70
CA GLN A 296 -4.21 -7.76 -10.15
C GLN A 296 -3.69 -6.60 -9.30
N ALA A 297 -4.07 -5.36 -9.61
CA ALA A 297 -3.66 -4.20 -8.84
C ALA A 297 -4.82 -3.21 -8.64
N VAL A 298 -4.62 -2.19 -7.82
CA VAL A 298 -5.59 -1.09 -7.64
C VAL A 298 -4.95 0.20 -8.13
N ARG A 299 -5.56 0.86 -9.10
CA ARG A 299 -5.23 2.25 -9.43
C ARG A 299 -5.89 3.15 -8.40
N VAL A 300 -5.07 3.83 -7.62
CA VAL A 300 -5.52 4.81 -6.62
C VAL A 300 -5.46 6.19 -7.27
N ILE A 301 -6.61 6.84 -7.36
CA ILE A 301 -6.76 8.24 -7.78
C ILE A 301 -6.62 9.10 -6.54
N VAL A 302 -5.78 10.13 -6.60
CA VAL A 302 -5.55 11.06 -5.51
C VAL A 302 -5.85 12.46 -6.01
N ASP A 303 -6.80 13.12 -5.36
CA ASP A 303 -7.11 14.53 -5.59
C ASP A 303 -7.12 15.27 -4.24
N PRO A 304 -6.02 15.96 -3.89
CA PRO A 304 -5.90 16.63 -2.59
C PRO A 304 -6.84 17.84 -2.44
N ASP A 305 -7.52 18.27 -3.51
CA ASP A 305 -8.49 19.37 -3.51
C ASP A 305 -9.94 18.88 -3.31
N MET A 306 -10.18 17.57 -3.42
CA MET A 306 -11.51 16.97 -3.27
C MET A 306 -11.75 16.47 -1.83
N PRO A 307 -12.99 16.58 -1.30
CA PRO A 307 -13.30 16.12 0.07
C PRO A 307 -12.98 14.64 0.35
N GLY A 308 -13.09 13.77 -0.67
CA GLY A 308 -12.81 12.34 -0.53
C GLY A 308 -11.33 11.98 -0.57
N VAL A 309 -10.48 12.84 -1.17
CA VAL A 309 -9.06 12.69 -1.53
C VAL A 309 -8.69 11.45 -2.34
N PHE A 310 -9.17 10.27 -1.98
CA PHE A 310 -8.82 8.98 -2.55
C PHE A 310 -9.99 8.35 -3.30
N GLY A 311 -9.71 7.83 -4.50
CA GLY A 311 -10.61 6.97 -5.27
C GLY A 311 -9.91 5.68 -5.68
N PHE A 312 -10.66 4.59 -5.83
CA PHE A 312 -10.11 3.26 -6.07
C PHE A 312 -10.70 2.64 -7.33
N VAL A 313 -9.84 2.26 -8.26
CA VAL A 313 -10.23 1.60 -9.51
C VAL A 313 -9.47 0.28 -9.62
N PRO A 314 -10.15 -0.88 -9.56
CA PRO A 314 -9.50 -2.16 -9.83
C PRO A 314 -8.85 -2.16 -11.22
N LEU A 315 -7.56 -2.52 -11.28
CA LEU A 315 -6.83 -2.75 -12.51
C LEU A 315 -6.83 -4.25 -12.79
N ILE A 316 -7.77 -4.68 -13.62
CA ILE A 316 -7.92 -6.08 -14.02
C ILE A 316 -7.23 -6.31 -15.36
N VAL A 317 -6.28 -7.24 -15.39
CA VAL A 317 -5.67 -7.86 -16.57
C VAL A 317 -6.52 -9.08 -16.94
N PRO A 318 -7.32 -9.03 -18.02
CA PRO A 318 -8.22 -10.11 -18.38
C PRO A 318 -7.51 -11.46 -18.57
N GLU A 319 -6.30 -11.44 -19.11
CA GLU A 319 -5.45 -12.62 -19.33
C GLU A 319 -4.94 -13.27 -18.03
N ASN A 320 -5.15 -12.63 -16.88
CA ASN A 320 -4.84 -13.20 -15.57
C ASN A 320 -6.07 -13.84 -14.90
N VAL A 321 -7.27 -13.66 -15.46
CA VAL A 321 -8.54 -14.19 -14.90
C VAL A 321 -8.87 -15.59 -15.45
N SER A 322 -8.37 -15.94 -16.63
CA SER A 322 -8.62 -17.23 -17.27
C SER A 322 -7.78 -18.35 -16.62
N ARG A 323 -8.46 -19.32 -15.99
CA ARG A 323 -7.89 -20.60 -15.52
C ARG A 323 -8.00 -21.66 -16.61
#